data_AF-A0A7K0XDW1-F1
#
_entry.id   AF-A0A7K0XDW1-F1
#
_cell.length_a   1.000
_cell.length_b   1.000
_cell.length_c   1.000
_cell.angle_alpha   90.00
_cell.angle_beta   90.00
_cell.angle_gamma   90.00
#
_symmetry.space_group_name_H-M   'P 1'
#
loop_
_entity.id
_entity.type
_entity.pdbx_description
1 polymer ?
#
loop_
_entity_poly.entity_id
_entity_poly.type
_entity_poly.pdbx_seq_one_letter_code
_entity_poly.pdbx_strand_id
1 'polypeptide(L)'
;MHEFTPEVESLAEEILTYSLERLKSDPPLDGPRTEADLFREVGNTITARGLGGSEALKVFTDVLAKACISTDHPRYLAFIPSAPSEFANLFDLVVGASALYGGSWQEGAGAVFAENQALQWLIDLAGLPDSAGGVFVQGGTIGNLSALVVARAEARKKFPDATRWVIACSEESHSSIASAANVMDVDILKIATRNDRKLHGDDVAREIDALHSMGTSRVFAVVATAGTTNL
;
A
#
# COMPACT_ATOMS: atom_id res chain seq x y z
N MET A 1 24.04 -14.12 19.27
CA MET A 1 24.51 -13.17 18.25
C MET A 1 24.50 -13.94 16.94
N HIS A 2 23.87 -13.43 15.89
CA HIS A 2 23.81 -14.14 14.61
C HIS A 2 25.17 -14.01 13.93
N GLU A 3 25.78 -15.14 13.54
CA GLU A 3 27.07 -15.18 12.86
C GLU A 3 26.89 -15.59 11.40
N PHE A 4 27.70 -15.03 10.52
CA PHE A 4 27.71 -15.39 9.09
C PHE A 4 28.57 -16.65 8.92
N THR A 5 27.96 -17.81 9.14
CA THR A 5 28.62 -19.10 9.05
C THR A 5 28.74 -19.57 7.59
N PRO A 6 29.59 -20.57 7.27
CA PRO A 6 29.63 -21.16 5.93
C PRO A 6 28.28 -21.72 5.45
N GLU A 7 27.41 -22.17 6.37
CA GLU A 7 26.04 -22.59 6.05
C GLU A 7 25.19 -21.40 5.57
N VAL A 8 25.32 -20.24 6.23
CA VAL A 8 24.63 -19.01 5.82
C VAL A 8 25.14 -18.51 4.48
N GLU A 9 26.45 -18.60 4.22
CA GLU A 9 27.05 -18.23 2.94
C GLU A 9 26.51 -19.09 1.79
N SER A 10 26.48 -20.42 1.97
CA SER A 10 25.90 -21.35 1.00
C SER A 10 24.42 -21.02 0.73
N LEU A 11 23.64 -20.77 1.78
CA LEU A 11 22.23 -20.40 1.62
C LEU A 11 22.06 -19.07 0.88
N ALA A 12 22.93 -18.09 1.13
CA ALA A 12 22.89 -16.81 0.44
C ALA A 12 23.11 -16.98 -1.06
N GLU A 13 24.05 -17.83 -1.47
CA GLU A 13 24.27 -18.17 -2.88
C GLU A 13 23.05 -18.82 -3.53
N GLU A 14 22.39 -19.75 -2.83
CA GLU A 14 21.15 -20.39 -3.30
C GLU A 14 20.02 -19.36 -3.51
N ILE A 15 19.79 -18.50 -2.52
CA ILE A 15 18.75 -17.46 -2.56
C ILE A 15 19.01 -16.46 -3.69
N LEU A 16 20.26 -16.00 -3.83
CA LEU A 16 20.64 -15.06 -4.88
C LEU A 16 20.47 -15.67 -6.27
N THR A 17 20.85 -16.94 -6.43
CA THR A 17 20.68 -17.67 -7.70
C THR A 17 19.20 -17.72 -8.09
N TYR A 18 18.34 -18.20 -7.20
CA TYR A 18 16.89 -18.25 -7.44
C TYR A 18 16.30 -16.86 -7.75
N SER A 19 16.67 -15.85 -6.96
CA SER A 19 16.14 -14.49 -7.11
C SER A 19 16.54 -13.88 -8.46
N LEU A 20 17.79 -14.07 -8.88
CA LEU A 20 18.27 -13.59 -10.18
C LEU A 20 17.61 -14.33 -11.35
N GLU A 21 17.34 -15.62 -11.23
CA GLU A 21 16.61 -16.37 -12.26
C GLU A 21 15.17 -15.85 -12.40
N ARG A 22 14.50 -15.60 -11.28
CA ARG A 22 13.12 -15.06 -11.22
C ARG A 22 13.00 -13.64 -11.77
N LEU A 23 14.07 -12.83 -11.65
CA LEU A 23 14.11 -11.47 -12.21
C LEU A 23 14.43 -11.45 -13.72
N LYS A 24 15.06 -12.50 -14.26
CA LYS A 24 15.47 -12.56 -15.67
C LYS A 24 14.39 -13.11 -16.60
N SER A 25 13.41 -13.83 -16.07
CA SER A 25 12.41 -14.52 -16.87
C SER A 25 11.02 -14.34 -16.31
N ASP A 26 10.03 -14.31 -17.22
CA ASP A 26 8.63 -14.42 -16.84
C ASP A 26 8.39 -15.83 -16.29
N PRO A 27 8.06 -16.01 -15.00
CA PRO A 27 7.71 -17.33 -14.49
C PRO A 27 6.39 -17.79 -15.12
N PRO A 28 5.96 -19.04 -14.91
CA PRO A 28 4.55 -19.37 -15.05
C PRO A 28 3.68 -18.40 -14.24
N LEU A 29 2.44 -18.16 -14.71
CA LEU A 29 1.49 -17.31 -13.98
C LEU A 29 1.19 -17.87 -12.57
N ASP A 30 1.35 -19.18 -12.41
CA ASP A 30 1.06 -19.95 -11.20
C ASP A 30 -0.38 -19.71 -10.71
N GLY A 31 -0.76 -20.23 -9.55
CA GLY A 31 -2.14 -20.08 -9.13
C GLY A 31 -2.47 -20.58 -7.73
N PRO A 32 -3.56 -20.06 -7.14
CA PRO A 32 -3.93 -20.39 -5.78
C PRO A 32 -4.27 -21.86 -5.63
N ARG A 33 -3.87 -22.43 -4.50
CA ARG A 33 -4.27 -23.76 -4.04
C ARG A 33 -4.98 -23.68 -2.70
N THR A 34 -5.75 -24.72 -2.39
CA THR A 34 -6.42 -24.80 -1.08
C THR A 34 -5.40 -25.03 0.03
N GLU A 35 -5.69 -24.51 1.23
CA GLU A 35 -4.90 -24.77 2.43
C GLU A 35 -4.72 -26.27 2.69
N ALA A 36 -5.79 -27.06 2.53
CA ALA A 36 -5.76 -28.51 2.74
C ALA A 36 -4.81 -29.23 1.78
N ASP A 37 -4.74 -28.80 0.52
CA ASP A 37 -3.82 -29.40 -0.45
C ASP A 37 -2.37 -29.02 -0.15
N LEU A 38 -2.10 -27.77 0.23
CA LEU A 38 -0.77 -27.34 0.63
C LEU A 38 -0.31 -28.08 1.89
N PHE A 39 -1.16 -28.17 2.92
CA PHE A 39 -0.83 -28.88 4.16
C PHE A 39 -0.57 -30.38 3.94
N ARG A 40 -1.31 -31.03 3.01
CA ARG A 40 -1.07 -32.43 2.66
C ARG A 40 0.31 -32.64 2.04
N GLU A 41 0.84 -31.65 1.34
CA GLU A 41 2.09 -31.74 0.60
C GLU A 41 3.31 -31.36 1.44
N VAL A 42 3.26 -30.23 2.17
CA VAL A 42 4.42 -29.73 2.91
C VAL A 42 4.33 -29.96 4.42
N GLY A 43 3.17 -30.39 4.92
CA GLY A 43 2.93 -30.57 6.35
C GLY A 43 3.09 -29.28 7.15
N ASN A 44 3.52 -29.41 8.41
CA ASN A 44 3.83 -28.26 9.26
C ASN A 44 5.27 -27.79 9.02
N THR A 45 5.42 -26.64 8.37
CA THR A 45 6.72 -26.05 8.02
C THR A 45 7.36 -25.28 9.17
N ILE A 46 6.63 -25.02 10.26
CA ILE A 46 7.13 -24.33 11.45
C ILE A 46 7.27 -25.34 12.59
N THR A 47 8.53 -25.69 12.90
CA THR A 47 8.85 -26.67 13.95
C THR A 47 9.89 -26.12 14.92
N ALA A 48 9.93 -26.66 16.14
CA ALA A 48 10.89 -26.24 17.17
C ALA A 48 12.36 -26.43 16.76
N ARG A 49 12.65 -27.34 15.84
CA ARG A 49 14.01 -27.58 15.32
C ARG A 49 14.35 -26.71 14.11
N GLY A 50 13.35 -26.03 13.51
CA GLY A 50 13.48 -25.44 12.18
C GLY A 50 13.61 -26.50 11.08
N LEU A 51 13.47 -26.06 9.83
CA LEU A 51 13.73 -26.91 8.65
C LEU A 51 15.20 -26.83 8.20
N GLY A 52 15.92 -25.78 8.60
CA GLY A 52 17.19 -25.38 7.98
C GLY A 52 16.95 -24.49 6.76
N GLY A 53 17.97 -23.72 6.37
CA GLY A 53 17.86 -22.70 5.31
C GLY A 53 17.47 -23.29 3.95
N SER A 54 18.29 -24.23 3.45
CA SER A 54 18.10 -24.81 2.12
C SER A 54 16.79 -25.60 2.00
N GLU A 55 16.38 -26.32 3.04
CA GLU A 55 15.10 -27.05 3.02
C GLU A 55 13.91 -26.08 3.07
N ALA A 56 14.00 -24.99 3.84
CA ALA A 56 12.97 -23.95 3.85
C ALA A 56 12.85 -23.26 2.48
N LEU A 57 13.99 -22.95 1.84
CA LEU A 57 14.02 -22.39 0.48
C LEU A 57 13.37 -23.36 -0.50
N LYS A 58 13.73 -24.65 -0.46
CA LYS A 58 13.18 -25.68 -1.33
C LYS A 58 11.67 -25.84 -1.17
N VAL A 59 11.16 -25.90 0.06
CA VAL A 59 9.70 -25.95 0.31
C VAL A 59 9.01 -24.73 -0.31
N PHE A 60 9.63 -23.56 -0.21
CA PHE A 60 9.10 -22.35 -0.82
C PHE A 60 9.12 -22.43 -2.35
N THR A 61 10.27 -22.69 -2.98
CA THR A 61 10.42 -22.67 -4.45
C THR A 61 9.65 -23.81 -5.12
N ASP A 62 9.61 -24.99 -4.51
CA ASP A 62 9.04 -26.18 -5.14
C ASP A 62 7.52 -26.23 -5.02
N VAL A 63 6.96 -25.67 -3.94
CA VAL A 63 5.53 -25.79 -3.61
C VAL A 63 4.86 -24.44 -3.37
N LEU A 64 5.33 -23.66 -2.39
CA LEU A 64 4.58 -22.49 -1.91
C LEU A 64 4.56 -21.35 -2.93
N ALA A 65 5.69 -21.05 -3.58
CA ALA A 65 5.79 -20.02 -4.61
C ALA A 65 4.86 -20.29 -5.80
N LYS A 66 4.75 -21.57 -6.20
CA LYS A 66 3.85 -22.00 -7.30
C LYS A 66 2.37 -21.92 -6.93
N ALA A 67 2.06 -21.75 -5.63
CA ALA A 67 0.72 -21.51 -5.14
C ALA A 67 0.37 -20.00 -5.07
N CYS A 68 1.30 -19.12 -5.44
CA CYS A 68 1.12 -17.68 -5.50
C CYS A 68 0.99 -17.24 -6.95
N ILE A 69 0.08 -16.29 -7.23
CA ILE A 69 -0.02 -15.70 -8.58
C ILE A 69 1.16 -14.76 -8.80
N SER A 70 1.86 -14.91 -9.92
CA SER A 70 2.90 -13.96 -10.36
C SER A 70 2.24 -12.69 -10.90
N THR A 71 2.13 -11.65 -10.06
CA THR A 71 1.40 -10.40 -10.37
C THR A 71 2.12 -9.47 -11.34
N ASP A 72 3.41 -9.70 -11.57
CA ASP A 72 4.28 -9.07 -12.55
C ASP A 72 4.22 -9.77 -13.93
N HIS A 73 3.54 -10.91 -14.04
CA HIS A 73 3.45 -11.66 -15.29
C HIS A 73 2.64 -10.87 -16.35
N PRO A 74 3.06 -10.79 -17.63
CA PRO A 74 2.39 -9.97 -18.67
C PRO A 74 0.92 -10.31 -18.95
N ARG A 75 0.50 -11.53 -18.64
CA ARG A 75 -0.91 -12.00 -18.73
C ARG A 75 -1.73 -11.82 -17.44
N TYR A 76 -1.15 -11.25 -16.38
CA TYR A 76 -1.91 -10.90 -15.17
C TYR A 76 -2.65 -9.58 -15.42
N LEU A 77 -3.88 -9.69 -15.91
CA LEU A 77 -4.74 -8.55 -16.27
C LEU A 77 -5.80 -8.25 -15.21
N ALA A 78 -5.61 -8.75 -13.99
CA ALA A 78 -6.54 -8.56 -12.87
C ALA A 78 -6.08 -7.40 -11.97
N PHE A 79 -7.06 -6.70 -11.39
CA PHE A 79 -6.85 -5.60 -10.42
C PHE A 79 -5.95 -4.48 -10.96
N ILE A 80 -5.34 -3.71 -10.05
CA ILE A 80 -4.36 -2.68 -10.37
C ILE A 80 -2.97 -3.33 -10.40
N PRO A 81 -2.21 -3.19 -11.50
CA PRO A 81 -0.95 -3.91 -11.67
C PRO A 81 0.12 -3.43 -10.69
N SER A 82 0.99 -4.37 -10.30
CA SER A 82 2.28 -4.08 -9.68
C SER A 82 3.36 -4.33 -10.73
N ALA A 83 4.23 -3.34 -10.96
CA ALA A 83 5.31 -3.44 -11.94
C ALA A 83 6.57 -2.74 -11.41
N PRO A 84 7.19 -3.26 -10.33
CA PRO A 84 8.46 -2.73 -9.88
C PRO A 84 9.52 -2.98 -10.95
N SER A 85 10.40 -2.00 -11.17
CA SER A 85 11.59 -2.24 -12.02
C SER A 85 12.52 -3.25 -11.35
N GLU A 86 13.31 -3.94 -12.15
CA GLU A 86 14.31 -4.91 -11.72
C GLU A 86 15.35 -4.24 -10.83
N PHE A 87 15.67 -2.97 -11.09
CA PHE A 87 16.54 -2.16 -10.22
C PHE A 87 15.93 -1.94 -8.84
N ALA A 88 14.62 -1.67 -8.76
CA ALA A 88 13.92 -1.51 -7.49
C ALA A 88 13.92 -2.83 -6.69
N ASN A 89 13.64 -3.96 -7.35
CA ASN A 89 13.67 -5.28 -6.72
C ASN A 89 15.07 -5.63 -6.17
N LEU A 90 16.13 -5.37 -6.95
CA LEU A 90 17.50 -5.61 -6.51
C LEU A 90 17.90 -4.68 -5.35
N PHE A 91 17.42 -3.45 -5.34
CA PHE A 91 17.75 -2.51 -4.27
C PHE A 91 17.02 -2.83 -2.96
N ASP A 92 15.86 -3.50 -3.02
CA ASP A 92 15.16 -3.97 -1.83
C ASP A 92 16.01 -4.95 -1.00
N LEU A 93 16.83 -5.78 -1.67
CA LEU A 93 17.85 -6.61 -1.00
C LEU A 93 18.88 -5.76 -0.24
N VAL A 94 19.34 -4.65 -0.83
CA VAL A 94 20.31 -3.74 -0.19
C VAL A 94 19.69 -3.09 1.05
N VAL A 95 18.44 -2.62 0.93
CA VAL A 95 17.70 -2.02 2.05
C VAL A 95 17.50 -3.04 3.18
N GLY A 96 17.06 -4.26 2.84
CA GLY A 96 16.87 -5.35 3.81
C GLY A 96 18.16 -5.76 4.52
N ALA A 97 19.26 -5.91 3.78
CA ALA A 97 20.56 -6.25 4.35
C ALA A 97 21.14 -5.13 5.23
N SER A 98 20.79 -3.88 4.96
CA SER A 98 21.30 -2.71 5.69
C SER A 98 20.59 -2.45 7.02
N ALA A 99 19.46 -3.14 7.29
CA ALA A 99 18.67 -3.00 8.52
C ALA A 99 18.41 -1.53 8.93
N LEU A 100 18.07 -0.69 7.94
CA LEU A 100 17.94 0.75 8.13
C LEU A 100 16.73 1.12 9.00
N TYR A 101 16.93 2.05 9.94
CA TYR A 101 15.86 2.66 10.72
C TYR A 101 15.73 4.14 10.36
N GLY A 102 14.67 4.49 9.63
CA GLY A 102 14.37 5.85 9.17
C GLY A 102 13.51 6.68 10.14
N GLY A 103 13.35 6.27 11.39
CA GLY A 103 12.45 6.94 12.34
C GLY A 103 12.96 8.31 12.84
N SER A 104 14.26 8.59 12.68
CA SER A 104 14.83 9.91 12.95
C SER A 104 15.97 10.22 12.00
N TRP A 105 16.32 11.51 11.91
CA TRP A 105 17.51 11.93 11.17
C TRP A 105 18.79 11.32 11.76
N GLN A 106 18.88 11.16 13.09
CA GLN A 106 20.09 10.65 13.74
C GLN A 106 20.41 9.21 13.32
N GLU A 107 19.38 8.39 13.10
CA GLU A 107 19.55 6.97 12.78
C GLU A 107 19.51 6.71 11.27
N GLY A 108 18.83 7.56 10.50
CA GLY A 108 18.50 7.31 9.10
C GLY A 108 18.80 8.44 8.12
N ALA A 109 19.67 9.41 8.45
CA ALA A 109 19.92 10.61 7.64
C ALA A 109 20.05 10.35 6.13
N GLY A 110 20.80 9.32 5.72
CA GLY A 110 20.97 8.99 4.30
C GLY A 110 19.67 8.53 3.62
N ALA A 111 18.90 7.67 4.29
CA ALA A 111 17.61 7.19 3.78
C ALA A 111 16.57 8.32 3.75
N VAL A 112 16.50 9.11 4.83
CA VAL A 112 15.60 10.28 4.92
C VAL A 112 15.92 11.32 3.84
N PHE A 113 17.21 11.57 3.59
CA PHE A 113 17.63 12.48 2.53
C PHE A 113 17.18 11.98 1.15
N ALA A 114 17.38 10.70 0.84
CA ALA A 114 16.95 10.12 -0.43
C ALA A 114 15.42 10.15 -0.60
N GLU A 115 14.66 9.81 0.46
CA GLU A 115 13.21 9.90 0.48
C GLU A 115 12.73 11.33 0.19
N ASN A 116 13.31 12.33 0.84
CA ASN A 116 12.95 13.73 0.62
C ASN A 116 13.19 14.19 -0.83
N GLN A 117 14.26 13.71 -1.48
CA GLN A 117 14.52 14.00 -2.90
C GLN A 117 13.47 13.36 -3.82
N ALA A 118 13.07 12.11 -3.54
CA ALA A 118 12.03 11.42 -4.30
C ALA A 118 10.65 12.09 -4.12
N LEU A 119 10.32 12.52 -2.89
CA LEU A 119 9.09 13.25 -2.60
C LEU A 119 9.05 14.60 -3.31
N GLN A 120 10.15 15.36 -3.31
CA GLN A 120 10.23 16.62 -4.04
C GLN A 120 9.98 16.41 -5.53
N TRP A 121 10.59 15.40 -6.13
CA TRP A 121 10.35 15.07 -7.54
C TRP A 121 8.88 14.76 -7.83
N LEU A 122 8.18 14.02 -6.95
CA LEU A 122 6.75 13.74 -7.09
C LEU A 122 5.88 15.00 -6.92
N ILE A 123 6.25 15.89 -6.00
CA ILE A 123 5.60 17.20 -5.79
C ILE A 123 5.70 18.05 -7.06
N ASP A 124 6.89 18.12 -7.65
CA ASP A 124 7.15 18.87 -8.88
C ASP A 124 6.34 18.30 -10.05
N LEU A 125 6.31 16.97 -10.21
CA LEU A 125 5.51 16.28 -11.23
C LEU A 125 4.02 16.54 -11.09
N ALA A 126 3.52 16.63 -9.86
CA ALA A 126 2.12 16.91 -9.56
C ALA A 126 1.77 18.41 -9.69
N GLY A 127 2.76 19.29 -9.89
CA GLY A 127 2.56 20.75 -9.94
C GLY A 127 2.08 21.35 -8.61
N LEU A 128 2.45 20.72 -7.49
CA LEU A 128 2.12 21.19 -6.15
C LEU A 128 3.07 22.34 -5.73
N PRO A 129 2.66 23.21 -4.78
CA PRO A 129 3.50 24.33 -4.36
C PRO A 129 4.75 23.88 -3.60
N ASP A 130 5.82 24.69 -3.61
CA ASP A 130 7.09 24.43 -2.90
C ASP A 130 6.95 24.19 -1.39
N SER A 131 5.83 24.63 -0.79
CA SER A 131 5.51 24.37 0.61
C SER A 131 4.93 22.98 0.87
N ALA A 132 4.67 22.19 -0.18
CA ALA A 132 4.19 20.83 -0.05
C ALA A 132 5.26 19.92 0.56
N GLY A 133 4.81 18.88 1.24
CA GLY A 133 5.66 17.84 1.79
C GLY A 133 4.95 16.50 1.69
N GLY A 134 5.63 15.43 2.11
CA GLY A 134 5.07 14.09 2.06
C GLY A 134 5.88 13.11 2.88
N VAL A 135 5.45 11.86 2.84
CA VAL A 135 6.12 10.70 3.44
C VAL A 135 5.62 9.46 2.70
N PHE A 136 6.49 8.48 2.46
CA PHE A 136 6.03 7.20 1.94
C PHE A 136 5.32 6.40 3.04
N VAL A 137 4.23 5.72 2.68
CA VAL A 137 3.42 4.93 3.61
C VAL A 137 3.12 3.56 3.04
N GLN A 138 2.71 2.64 3.92
CA GLN A 138 2.37 1.27 3.59
C GLN A 138 1.01 1.20 2.85
N GLY A 139 1.04 1.53 1.56
CA GLY A 139 -0.11 1.46 0.65
C GLY A 139 -1.09 2.63 0.71
N GLY A 140 -1.93 2.74 -0.32
CA GLY A 140 -2.88 3.85 -0.49
C GLY A 140 -3.94 3.97 0.61
N THR A 141 -4.30 2.87 1.28
CA THR A 141 -5.24 2.90 2.42
C THR A 141 -4.70 3.73 3.58
N ILE A 142 -3.43 3.54 3.95
CA ILE A 142 -2.78 4.33 5.02
C ILE A 142 -2.54 5.77 4.54
N GLY A 143 -2.24 5.98 3.26
CA GLY A 143 -2.16 7.32 2.67
C GLY A 143 -3.47 8.10 2.82
N ASN A 144 -4.60 7.48 2.46
CA ASN A 144 -5.93 8.06 2.63
C ASN A 144 -6.23 8.36 4.11
N LEU A 145 -5.96 7.40 5.01
CA LEU A 145 -6.18 7.61 6.44
C LEU A 145 -5.34 8.79 6.97
N SER A 146 -4.06 8.86 6.60
CA SER A 146 -3.15 9.94 6.99
C SER A 146 -3.70 11.31 6.56
N ALA A 147 -4.06 11.45 5.29
CA ALA A 147 -4.62 12.69 4.74
C ALA A 147 -5.94 13.10 5.43
N LEU A 148 -6.83 12.13 5.67
CA LEU A 148 -8.12 12.38 6.32
C LEU A 148 -7.97 12.76 7.79
N VAL A 149 -7.04 12.14 8.52
CA VAL A 149 -6.74 12.51 9.92
C VAL A 149 -6.27 13.95 10.02
N VAL A 150 -5.38 14.38 9.12
CA VAL A 150 -4.92 15.77 9.04
C VAL A 150 -6.08 16.72 8.70
N ALA A 151 -6.87 16.40 7.66
CA ALA A 151 -8.00 17.22 7.25
C ALA A 151 -9.02 17.43 8.39
N ARG A 152 -9.31 16.37 9.16
CA ARG A 152 -10.21 16.45 10.31
C ARG A 152 -9.63 17.30 11.43
N ALA A 153 -8.33 17.16 11.71
CA ALA A 153 -7.67 17.95 12.74
C ALA A 153 -7.74 19.45 12.43
N GLU A 154 -7.53 19.85 11.17
CA GLU A 154 -7.67 21.24 10.75
C GLU A 154 -9.14 21.72 10.76
N ALA A 155 -10.07 20.88 10.30
CA ALA A 155 -11.49 21.24 10.30
C ALA A 155 -12.04 21.45 11.73
N ARG A 156 -11.59 20.67 12.72
CA ARG A 156 -11.96 20.83 14.14
C ARG A 156 -11.57 22.20 14.69
N LYS A 157 -10.45 22.77 14.25
CA LYS A 157 -10.03 24.12 14.63
C LYS A 157 -10.94 25.19 14.03
N LYS A 158 -11.40 24.97 12.80
CA LYS A 158 -12.24 25.92 12.04
C LYS A 158 -13.71 25.88 12.44
N PHE A 159 -14.23 24.71 12.81
CA PHE A 159 -15.62 24.49 13.17
C PHE A 159 -15.73 23.81 14.54
N PRO A 160 -15.48 24.53 15.64
CA PRO A 160 -15.44 23.96 16.99
C PRO A 160 -16.80 23.43 17.46
N ASP A 161 -17.91 23.97 16.93
CA ASP A 161 -19.26 23.58 17.30
C ASP A 161 -19.79 22.35 16.52
N ALA A 162 -18.97 21.77 15.63
CA ALA A 162 -19.37 20.60 14.85
C ALA A 162 -19.44 19.35 15.73
N THR A 163 -20.61 18.71 15.80
CA THR A 163 -20.83 17.52 16.66
C THR A 163 -20.61 16.20 15.93
N ARG A 164 -20.65 16.21 14.59
CA ARG A 164 -20.41 15.03 13.75
C ARG A 164 -19.63 15.42 12.50
N TRP A 165 -18.69 14.56 12.13
CA TRP A 165 -17.78 14.79 11.00
C TRP A 165 -18.14 13.84 9.87
N VAL A 166 -18.08 14.36 8.64
CA VAL A 166 -18.49 13.62 7.44
C VAL A 166 -17.42 13.74 6.36
N ILE A 167 -17.13 12.63 5.68
CA ILE A 167 -16.33 12.60 4.45
C ILE A 167 -17.30 12.60 3.27
N ALA A 168 -17.13 13.51 2.32
CA ALA A 168 -17.84 13.43 1.05
C ALA A 168 -16.97 12.68 0.03
N CYS A 169 -17.54 11.71 -0.68
CA CYS A 169 -16.83 10.97 -1.72
C CYS A 169 -17.78 10.49 -2.81
N SER A 170 -17.22 10.04 -3.94
CA SER A 170 -18.00 9.35 -4.97
C SER A 170 -18.59 8.06 -4.42
N GLU A 171 -19.74 7.64 -4.94
CA GLU A 171 -20.27 6.30 -4.70
C GLU A 171 -19.32 5.18 -5.19
N GLU A 172 -18.51 5.50 -6.21
CA GLU A 172 -17.47 4.65 -6.81
C GLU A 172 -16.09 4.78 -6.14
N SER A 173 -15.99 5.49 -5.01
CA SER A 173 -14.72 5.61 -4.29
C SER A 173 -14.27 4.27 -3.70
N HIS A 174 -12.95 4.07 -3.67
CA HIS A 174 -12.34 2.84 -3.16
C HIS A 174 -12.77 2.53 -1.71
N SER A 175 -12.91 1.25 -1.39
CA SER A 175 -13.38 0.76 -0.08
C SER A 175 -12.55 1.26 1.10
N SER A 176 -11.28 1.63 0.88
CA SER A 176 -10.42 2.24 1.90
C SER A 176 -11.00 3.50 2.55
N ILE A 177 -11.86 4.25 1.84
CA ILE A 177 -12.51 5.44 2.41
C ILE A 177 -13.51 5.03 3.49
N ALA A 178 -14.26 3.95 3.26
CA ALA A 178 -15.14 3.39 4.28
C ALA A 178 -14.37 2.83 5.48
N SER A 179 -13.26 2.14 5.23
CA SER A 179 -12.37 1.68 6.30
C SER A 179 -11.81 2.84 7.13
N ALA A 180 -11.32 3.90 6.48
CA ALA A 180 -10.81 5.09 7.17
C ALA A 180 -11.90 5.80 7.98
N ALA A 181 -13.11 5.93 7.43
CA ALA A 181 -14.25 6.52 8.12
C ALA A 181 -14.59 5.75 9.41
N ASN A 182 -14.63 4.42 9.34
CA ASN A 182 -14.87 3.54 10.49
C ASN A 182 -13.76 3.68 11.56
N VAL A 183 -12.49 3.69 11.15
CA VAL A 183 -11.35 3.88 12.09
C VAL A 183 -11.43 5.24 12.79
N MET A 184 -11.85 6.27 12.05
CA MET A 184 -11.94 7.62 12.58
C MET A 184 -13.23 7.87 13.38
N ASP A 185 -14.23 6.99 13.32
CA ASP A 185 -15.60 7.24 13.76
C ASP A 185 -16.18 8.54 13.15
N VAL A 186 -16.33 8.53 11.83
CA VAL A 186 -16.95 9.61 11.04
C VAL A 186 -17.92 9.03 10.01
N ASP A 187 -18.87 9.83 9.56
CA ASP A 187 -19.84 9.38 8.54
C ASP A 187 -19.32 9.62 7.13
N ILE A 188 -20.01 9.02 6.15
CA ILE A 188 -19.72 9.18 4.73
C ILE A 188 -20.97 9.70 4.02
N LEU A 189 -20.80 10.78 3.29
CA LEU A 189 -21.75 11.27 2.31
C LEU A 189 -21.32 10.76 0.94
N LYS A 190 -21.95 9.67 0.47
CA LYS A 190 -21.74 9.16 -0.88
C LYS A 190 -22.54 9.99 -1.88
N ILE A 191 -21.84 10.52 -2.87
CA ILE A 191 -22.42 11.35 -3.92
C ILE A 191 -22.49 10.50 -5.19
N ALA A 192 -23.69 10.42 -5.76
CA ALA A 192 -23.93 9.68 -6.98
C ALA A 192 -23.12 10.26 -8.14
N THR A 193 -22.59 9.38 -8.98
CA THR A 193 -21.96 9.79 -10.23
C THR A 193 -23.02 10.03 -11.30
N ARG A 194 -22.67 10.83 -12.31
CA ARG A 194 -23.52 10.95 -13.52
C ARG A 194 -23.23 9.77 -14.46
N ASN A 195 -23.90 9.74 -15.60
CA ASN A 195 -23.68 8.72 -16.65
C ASN A 195 -22.22 8.64 -17.16
N ASP A 196 -21.41 9.67 -16.94
CA ASP A 196 -19.98 9.68 -17.27
C ASP A 196 -19.08 9.06 -16.17
N ARG A 197 -19.69 8.54 -15.09
CA ARG A 197 -19.03 7.93 -13.92
C ARG A 197 -18.04 8.86 -13.21
N LYS A 198 -18.29 10.18 -13.29
CA LYS A 198 -17.47 11.19 -12.63
C LYS A 198 -18.22 11.86 -11.49
N LEU A 199 -17.45 12.33 -10.53
CA LEU A 199 -17.92 13.23 -9.49
C LEU A 199 -17.92 14.66 -10.03
N HIS A 200 -19.06 15.34 -10.01
CA HIS A 200 -19.21 16.72 -10.50
C HIS A 200 -19.26 17.70 -9.34
N GLY A 201 -18.55 18.82 -9.47
CA GLY A 201 -18.43 19.84 -8.41
C GLY A 201 -19.79 20.39 -7.95
N ASP A 202 -20.72 20.62 -8.88
CA ASP A 202 -22.05 21.13 -8.55
C ASP A 202 -22.87 20.14 -7.71
N ASP A 203 -22.73 18.84 -7.97
CA ASP A 203 -23.39 17.80 -7.18
C ASP A 203 -22.77 17.70 -5.79
N VAL A 204 -21.43 17.80 -5.70
CA VAL A 204 -20.72 17.87 -4.41
C VAL A 204 -21.20 19.06 -3.59
N ALA A 205 -21.26 20.25 -4.18
CA ALA A 205 -21.72 21.45 -3.49
C ALA A 205 -23.17 21.28 -2.99
N ARG A 206 -24.08 20.83 -3.87
CA ARG A 206 -25.49 20.62 -3.55
C ARG A 206 -25.69 19.65 -2.37
N GLU A 207 -25.01 18.51 -2.38
CA GLU A 207 -25.15 17.49 -1.32
C GLU A 207 -24.51 17.95 0.00
N ILE A 208 -23.40 18.67 -0.05
CA ILE A 208 -22.77 19.26 1.13
C ILE A 208 -23.67 20.33 1.76
N ASP A 209 -24.25 21.22 0.96
CA ASP A 209 -25.15 22.27 1.43
C ASP A 209 -26.40 21.68 2.08
N ALA A 210 -26.98 20.64 1.46
CA ALA A 210 -28.10 19.90 2.02
C ALA A 210 -27.74 19.31 3.40
N LEU A 211 -26.59 18.63 3.52
CA LEU A 211 -26.11 18.10 4.80
C LEU A 211 -25.94 19.19 5.86
N HIS A 212 -25.29 20.31 5.51
CA HIS A 212 -24.98 21.37 6.47
C HIS A 212 -26.23 22.12 6.96
N SER A 213 -27.30 22.14 6.16
CA SER A 213 -28.59 22.74 6.54
C SER A 213 -29.35 21.97 7.61
N MET A 214 -29.06 20.67 7.80
CA MET A 214 -29.80 19.79 8.71
C MET A 214 -29.27 19.80 10.15
N GLY A 215 -28.18 20.53 10.43
CA GLY A 215 -27.66 20.66 11.80
C GLY A 215 -26.18 21.00 11.88
N THR A 216 -25.54 20.45 12.90
CA THR A 216 -24.14 20.71 13.27
C THR A 216 -23.14 19.73 12.63
N SER A 217 -23.59 18.84 11.75
CA SER A 217 -22.70 17.99 10.96
C SER A 217 -21.88 18.84 9.99
N ARG A 218 -20.59 18.53 9.88
CA ARG A 218 -19.69 19.22 8.95
C ARG A 218 -18.90 18.24 8.11
N VAL A 219 -18.83 18.53 6.81
CA VAL A 219 -17.90 17.87 5.89
C VAL A 219 -16.52 18.43 6.14
N PHE A 220 -15.55 17.57 6.44
CA PHE A 220 -14.16 17.98 6.66
C PHE A 220 -13.23 17.65 5.49
N ALA A 221 -13.67 16.77 4.59
CA ALA A 221 -12.89 16.36 3.43
C ALA A 221 -13.82 15.97 2.28
N VAL A 222 -13.39 16.27 1.06
CA VAL A 222 -13.93 15.71 -0.18
C VAL A 222 -12.86 14.80 -0.77
N VAL A 223 -13.16 13.52 -0.98
CA VAL A 223 -12.26 12.57 -1.62
C VAL A 223 -12.60 12.47 -3.10
N ALA A 224 -11.75 13.07 -3.93
CA ALA A 224 -11.82 12.95 -5.38
C ALA A 224 -10.92 11.81 -5.85
N THR A 225 -11.50 10.80 -6.52
CA THR A 225 -10.77 9.63 -7.01
C THR A 225 -10.29 9.87 -8.45
N ALA A 226 -8.98 10.02 -8.63
CA ALA A 226 -8.35 10.17 -9.95
C ALA A 226 -8.04 8.79 -10.59
N GLY A 227 -9.10 8.09 -11.00
CA GLY A 227 -9.04 6.72 -11.51
C GLY A 227 -9.74 5.75 -10.57
N THR A 228 -11.00 5.42 -10.87
CA THR A 228 -11.79 4.46 -10.08
C THR A 228 -11.29 3.03 -10.32
N THR A 229 -11.38 2.18 -9.29
CA THR A 229 -11.03 0.75 -9.42
C THR A 229 -12.10 -0.05 -10.16
N ASN A 230 -13.34 0.45 -10.15
CA ASN A 230 -14.45 -0.12 -10.90
C ASN A 230 -14.54 0.54 -12.28
N LEU A 231 -15.00 -0.25 -13.26
CA LEU A 231 -15.40 0.23 -14.57
C LEU A 231 -16.83 0.76 -14.48
#